data_AF-A0A497T404-F1
#
_entry.id   AF-A0A497T404-F1
#
_cell.length_a   1.000
_cell.length_b   1.000
_cell.length_c   1.000
_cell.angle_alpha   90.00
_cell.angle_beta   90.00
_cell.angle_gamma   90.00
#
_symmetry.space_group_name_H-M   'P 1'
#
loop_
_entity.id
_entity.type
_entity.pdbx_description
1 polymer ?
#
loop_
_entity_poly.entity_id
_entity_poly.type
_entity_poly.pdbx_seq_one_letter_code
_entity_poly.pdbx_strand_id
1 'polypeptide(L)'
;LLDKNYYSGIVLFSQKLALKKNHPLLRFFRYTVDLLNIKNSIRFKKAGMKENEIEDFIIKGGNEDIVKKIIKAKDMEDVINILKTTEYKHLAKKEFLEKLIEFRNEMDRFVLKHALRMLHEDILSVSPIFGYLISKETEARNIKLIVHSKTMGVDEGFIDKNLVIGG
;
A
#
# COMPACT_ATOMS: atom_id res chain seq x y z
N LEU A 1 -15.86 -3.71 -5.85
CA LEU A 1 -15.93 -5.04 -6.49
C LEU A 1 -14.82 -5.26 -7.52
N LEU A 2 -14.59 -4.33 -8.45
CA LEU A 2 -13.55 -4.46 -9.49
C LEU A 2 -12.14 -4.63 -8.92
N ASP A 3 -11.71 -3.73 -8.03
CA ASP A 3 -10.38 -3.79 -7.38
C ASP A 3 -10.18 -5.10 -6.61
N LYS A 4 -11.20 -5.53 -5.85
CA LYS A 4 -11.17 -6.80 -5.10
C LYS A 4 -10.92 -7.99 -6.03
N ASN A 5 -11.65 -8.05 -7.15
CA ASN A 5 -11.51 -9.13 -8.13
C ASN A 5 -10.17 -9.07 -8.85
N TYR A 6 -9.68 -7.87 -9.20
CA TYR A 6 -8.38 -7.66 -9.84
C TYR A 6 -7.22 -8.13 -8.95
N TYR A 7 -7.15 -7.64 -7.72
CA TYR A 7 -6.04 -7.94 -6.82
C TYR A 7 -6.06 -9.39 -6.31
N SER A 8 -7.23 -9.95 -6.01
CA SER A 8 -7.33 -11.39 -5.71
C SER A 8 -6.93 -12.24 -6.93
N GLY A 9 -7.29 -11.80 -8.15
CA GLY A 9 -6.85 -12.44 -9.39
C GLY A 9 -5.33 -12.43 -9.58
N ILE A 10 -4.67 -11.31 -9.31
CA ILE A 10 -3.20 -11.20 -9.39
C ILE A 10 -2.50 -12.09 -8.38
N VAL A 11 -2.97 -12.13 -7.12
CA VAL A 11 -2.36 -13.01 -6.13
C VAL A 11 -2.54 -14.47 -6.53
N LEU A 12 -3.74 -14.88 -6.97
CA LEU A 12 -3.98 -16.23 -7.46
C LEU A 12 -3.12 -16.56 -8.70
N PHE A 13 -2.97 -15.62 -9.64
CA PHE A 13 -2.11 -15.78 -10.81
C PHE A 13 -0.64 -15.93 -10.40
N SER A 14 -0.16 -15.12 -9.46
CA SER A 14 1.21 -15.22 -8.96
C SER A 14 1.50 -16.53 -8.22
N GLN A 15 0.49 -17.11 -7.56
CA GLN A 15 0.57 -18.46 -6.98
C GLN A 15 0.61 -19.54 -8.07
N LYS A 16 -0.17 -19.37 -9.16
CA LYS A 16 -0.17 -20.27 -10.32
C LYS A 16 1.13 -20.25 -11.12
N LEU A 17 1.87 -19.14 -11.11
CA LEU A 17 3.21 -19.04 -11.68
C LEU A 17 4.27 -19.91 -10.95
N ALA A 18 3.86 -20.73 -9.97
CA ALA A 18 4.73 -21.58 -9.16
C ALA A 18 5.88 -20.81 -8.50
N LEU A 19 5.70 -19.51 -8.29
CA LEU A 19 6.66 -18.68 -7.60
C LEU A 19 6.87 -19.27 -6.21
N LYS A 20 8.14 -19.44 -5.81
CA LYS A 20 8.48 -19.88 -4.45
C LYS A 20 7.71 -19.01 -3.45
N LYS A 21 7.31 -19.57 -2.31
CA LYS A 21 6.53 -18.87 -1.26
C LYS A 21 7.16 -17.51 -0.87
N ASN A 22 8.47 -17.40 -0.97
CA ASN A 22 9.26 -16.19 -0.70
C ASN A 22 9.81 -15.51 -1.97
N HIS A 23 9.14 -15.63 -3.12
CA HIS A 23 9.54 -14.92 -4.33
C HIS A 23 9.25 -13.41 -4.18
N PRO A 24 10.17 -12.50 -4.56
CA PRO A 24 10.01 -11.06 -4.37
C PRO A 24 8.71 -10.50 -4.95
N LEU A 25 8.36 -10.89 -6.17
CA LEU A 25 7.10 -10.48 -6.80
C LEU A 25 5.84 -10.91 -6.02
N LEU A 26 5.84 -12.14 -5.49
CA LEU A 26 4.71 -12.61 -4.70
C LEU A 26 4.57 -11.81 -3.40
N ARG A 27 5.68 -11.54 -2.70
CA ARG A 27 5.68 -10.66 -1.52
C ARG A 27 5.15 -9.27 -1.87
N PHE A 28 5.61 -8.68 -2.97
CA PHE A 28 5.16 -7.37 -3.42
C PHE A 28 3.64 -7.30 -3.65
N PHE A 29 3.06 -8.30 -4.30
CA PHE A 29 1.60 -8.35 -4.47
C PHE A 29 0.85 -8.52 -3.16
N ARG A 30 1.37 -9.33 -2.23
CA ARG A 30 0.80 -9.47 -0.88
C ARG A 30 0.81 -8.14 -0.12
N TYR A 31 1.92 -7.41 -0.18
CA TYR A 31 2.02 -6.07 0.40
C TYR A 31 1.01 -5.10 -0.21
N THR A 32 0.82 -5.15 -1.51
CA THR A 32 -0.16 -4.30 -2.19
C THR A 32 -1.59 -4.61 -1.72
N VAL A 33 -1.93 -5.90 -1.58
CA VAL A 33 -3.22 -6.34 -1.02
C VAL A 33 -3.41 -5.88 0.42
N ASP A 34 -2.40 -6.06 1.26
CA ASP A 34 -2.46 -5.66 2.67
C ASP A 34 -2.66 -4.16 2.83
N LEU A 35 -1.88 -3.36 2.11
CA LEU A 35 -1.99 -1.91 2.11
C LEU A 35 -3.39 -1.45 1.68
N LEU A 36 -3.98 -2.08 0.66
CA LEU A 36 -5.35 -1.78 0.23
C LEU A 36 -6.38 -2.16 1.29
N ASN A 37 -6.26 -3.35 1.88
CA ASN A 37 -7.17 -3.80 2.93
C ASN A 37 -7.07 -2.93 4.18
N ILE A 38 -5.87 -2.55 4.61
CA ILE A 38 -5.63 -1.65 5.75
C ILE A 38 -6.30 -0.29 5.47
N LYS A 39 -6.00 0.33 4.32
CA LYS A 39 -6.59 1.62 3.92
C LYS A 39 -8.12 1.57 3.90
N ASN A 40 -8.68 0.54 3.27
CA ASN A 40 -10.12 0.40 3.12
C ASN A 40 -10.80 0.14 4.48
N SER A 41 -10.22 -0.71 5.31
CA SER A 41 -10.76 -1.01 6.65
C SER A 41 -10.79 0.24 7.53
N ILE A 42 -9.70 1.02 7.55
CA ILE A 42 -9.65 2.30 8.26
C ILE A 42 -10.73 3.25 7.74
N ARG A 43 -10.82 3.40 6.42
CA ARG A 43 -11.80 4.30 5.77
C ARG A 43 -13.24 3.90 6.09
N PHE A 44 -13.57 2.62 6.01
CA PHE A 44 -14.93 2.15 6.28
C PHE A 44 -15.30 2.24 7.77
N LYS A 45 -14.35 1.98 8.69
CA LYS A 45 -14.56 2.23 10.12
C LYS A 45 -14.82 3.71 10.40
N LYS A 46 -14.07 4.62 9.77
CA LYS A 46 -14.33 6.06 9.88
C LYS A 46 -15.70 6.47 9.34
N ALA A 47 -16.22 5.74 8.35
CA ALA A 47 -17.56 5.94 7.80
C ALA A 47 -18.67 5.29 8.64
N GLY A 48 -18.35 4.63 9.75
CA GLY A 48 -19.33 4.00 10.64
C GLY A 48 -19.94 2.69 10.11
N MET A 49 -19.31 2.05 9.12
CA MET A 49 -19.76 0.74 8.63
C MET A 49 -19.59 -0.35 9.68
N LYS A 50 -20.49 -1.34 9.69
CA LYS A 50 -20.43 -2.46 10.64
C LYS A 50 -19.32 -3.43 10.26
N GLU A 51 -18.76 -4.12 11.25
CA GLU A 51 -17.63 -5.03 11.05
C GLU A 51 -17.89 -6.09 9.97
N ASN A 52 -19.06 -6.73 10.01
CA ASN A 52 -19.47 -7.74 9.03
C ASN A 52 -19.54 -7.18 7.60
N GLU A 53 -20.00 -5.94 7.43
CA GLU A 53 -20.05 -5.28 6.11
C GLU A 53 -18.64 -4.98 5.59
N ILE A 54 -17.70 -4.64 6.49
CA ILE A 54 -16.30 -4.36 6.11
C ILE A 54 -15.59 -5.66 5.71
N GLU A 55 -15.87 -6.77 6.38
CA GLU A 55 -15.30 -8.09 6.07
C GLU A 55 -15.61 -8.52 4.61
N ASP A 56 -16.78 -8.16 4.08
CA ASP A 56 -17.16 -8.44 2.69
C ASP A 56 -16.27 -7.72 1.67
N PHE A 57 -15.54 -6.67 2.05
CA PHE A 57 -14.63 -5.95 1.17
C PHE A 57 -13.17 -6.42 1.26
N ILE A 58 -12.85 -7.38 2.15
CA ILE A 58 -11.49 -7.91 2.28
C ILE A 58 -11.06 -8.58 0.98
N ILE A 59 -9.93 -8.11 0.46
CA ILE A 59 -9.24 -8.71 -0.68
C ILE A 59 -8.41 -9.88 -0.18
N LYS A 60 -8.65 -11.08 -0.73
CA LYS A 60 -7.89 -12.28 -0.38
C LYS A 60 -6.48 -12.23 -0.93
N GLY A 61 -5.55 -12.90 -0.25
CA GLY A 61 -4.18 -13.09 -0.70
C GLY A 61 -3.13 -12.32 0.10
N GLY A 62 -3.55 -11.48 1.05
CA GLY A 62 -2.69 -10.80 2.02
C GLY A 62 -2.69 -11.45 3.41
N ASN A 63 -2.27 -10.70 4.42
CA ASN A 63 -2.38 -11.01 5.83
C ASN A 63 -3.77 -10.62 6.38
N GLU A 64 -4.72 -11.55 6.26
CA GLU A 64 -6.09 -11.35 6.73
C GLU A 64 -6.19 -11.14 8.24
N ASP A 65 -5.26 -11.67 9.03
CA ASP A 65 -5.30 -11.56 10.50
C ASP A 65 -5.09 -10.12 10.96
N ILE A 66 -4.17 -9.39 10.32
CA ILE A 66 -3.97 -7.96 10.59
C ILE A 66 -5.24 -7.18 10.27
N VAL A 67 -5.85 -7.47 9.11
CA VAL A 67 -7.05 -6.76 8.64
C VAL A 67 -8.23 -7.02 9.56
N LYS A 68 -8.46 -8.27 9.98
CA LYS A 68 -9.52 -8.63 10.94
C LYS A 68 -9.33 -7.95 12.28
N LYS A 69 -8.08 -7.85 12.78
CA LYS A 69 -7.78 -7.09 14.00
C LYS A 69 -8.14 -5.60 13.85
N ILE A 70 -7.79 -4.99 12.72
CA ILE A 70 -8.13 -3.58 12.43
C ILE A 70 -9.66 -3.39 12.37
N ILE A 71 -10.39 -4.31 11.74
CA ILE A 71 -11.85 -4.25 11.65
C ILE A 71 -12.49 -4.29 13.05
N LYS A 72 -11.99 -5.15 13.94
CA LYS A 72 -12.46 -5.31 15.33
C LYS A 72 -11.94 -4.25 16.31
N ALA A 73 -11.05 -3.37 15.86
CA ALA A 73 -10.45 -2.36 16.72
C ALA A 73 -11.51 -1.39 17.25
N LYS A 74 -11.44 -1.02 18.52
CA LYS A 74 -12.49 -0.18 19.14
C LYS A 74 -12.46 1.27 18.65
N ASP A 75 -11.26 1.79 18.46
CA ASP A 75 -11.00 3.16 18.04
C ASP A 75 -9.73 3.25 17.18
N MET A 76 -9.37 4.45 16.75
CA MET A 76 -8.17 4.67 15.93
C MET A 76 -6.86 4.46 16.70
N GLU A 77 -6.87 4.59 18.03
CA GLU A 77 -5.68 4.36 18.86
C GLU A 77 -5.36 2.85 18.90
N ASP A 78 -6.39 2.01 19.01
CA ASP A 78 -6.28 0.56 18.91
C ASP A 78 -5.76 0.13 17.52
N VAL A 79 -6.25 0.75 16.44
CA VAL A 79 -5.70 0.54 15.08
C VAL A 79 -4.21 0.88 15.01
N ILE A 80 -3.79 2.01 15.59
CA ILE A 80 -2.37 2.40 15.63
C ILE A 80 -1.55 1.35 16.39
N ASN A 81 -2.03 0.88 17.54
CA ASN A 81 -1.34 -0.13 18.34
C ASN A 81 -1.22 -1.47 17.61
N ILE A 82 -2.25 -1.89 16.88
CA ILE A 82 -2.18 -3.06 15.99
C ILE A 82 -1.09 -2.84 14.94
N LEU A 83 -1.11 -1.73 14.20
CA LEU A 83 -0.14 -1.47 13.13
C LEU A 83 1.31 -1.43 13.64
N LYS A 84 1.57 -0.88 14.83
CA LYS A 84 2.91 -0.86 15.46
C LYS A 84 3.54 -2.24 15.63
N THR A 85 2.72 -3.29 15.79
CA THR A 85 3.17 -4.68 15.95
C THR A 85 3.40 -5.42 14.63
N THR A 86 3.22 -4.74 13.49
CA THR A 86 3.28 -5.34 12.15
C THR A 86 4.39 -4.72 11.30
N GLU A 87 4.62 -5.28 10.11
CA GLU A 87 5.50 -4.65 9.10
C GLU A 87 5.00 -3.29 8.61
N TYR A 88 3.72 -2.97 8.88
CA TYR A 88 3.06 -1.71 8.55
C TYR A 88 3.21 -0.63 9.64
N LYS A 89 4.11 -0.80 10.61
CA LYS A 89 4.35 0.17 11.70
C LYS A 89 4.65 1.61 11.23
N HIS A 90 5.17 1.77 10.01
CA HIS A 90 5.43 3.08 9.40
C HIS A 90 4.13 3.87 9.17
N LEU A 91 2.99 3.18 9.04
CA LEU A 91 1.65 3.77 8.93
C LEU A 91 1.00 4.09 10.28
N ALA A 92 1.62 3.70 11.40
CA ALA A 92 1.04 3.79 12.73
C ALA A 92 1.20 5.18 13.36
N LYS A 93 0.75 6.22 12.66
CA LYS A 93 0.74 7.61 13.12
C LYS A 93 -0.66 8.19 13.06
N LYS A 94 -1.04 8.93 14.09
CA LYS A 94 -2.39 9.51 14.22
C LYS A 94 -2.67 10.51 13.11
N GLU A 95 -1.67 11.33 12.78
CA GLU A 95 -1.74 12.36 11.75
C GLU A 95 -2.09 11.77 10.38
N PHE A 96 -1.56 10.59 10.06
CA PHE A 96 -1.83 9.93 8.79
C PHE A 96 -3.28 9.43 8.71
N LEU A 97 -3.80 8.89 9.81
CA LEU A 97 -5.18 8.44 9.82
C LEU A 97 -6.13 9.61 9.60
N GLU A 98 -5.82 10.80 10.12
CA GLU A 98 -6.60 12.03 9.92
C GLU A 98 -6.42 12.64 8.52
N LYS A 99 -5.21 12.57 7.94
CA LYS A 99 -4.88 13.13 6.63
C LYS A 99 -4.59 12.04 5.61
N LEU A 100 -5.61 11.73 4.80
CA LEU A 100 -5.56 10.68 3.77
C LEU A 100 -4.36 10.81 2.81
N ILE A 101 -3.90 12.03 2.54
CA ILE A 101 -2.76 12.26 1.62
C ILE A 101 -1.44 11.80 2.22
N GLU A 102 -1.19 12.08 3.51
CA GLU A 102 0.05 11.68 4.18
C GLU A 102 0.09 10.15 4.35
N PHE A 103 -1.04 9.54 4.70
CA PHE A 103 -1.18 8.08 4.74
C PHE A 103 -0.87 7.44 3.38
N ARG A 104 -1.45 7.98 2.30
CA ARG A 104 -1.19 7.51 0.94
C ARG A 104 0.30 7.61 0.58
N ASN A 105 0.94 8.74 0.87
CA ASN A 105 2.33 8.94 0.51
C ASN A 105 3.24 7.92 1.20
N GLU A 106 2.99 7.59 2.47
CA GLU A 106 3.75 6.55 3.17
C GLU A 106 3.51 5.14 2.61
N MET A 107 2.27 4.82 2.20
CA MET A 107 2.00 3.57 1.48
C MET A 107 2.77 3.53 0.15
N ASP A 108 2.75 4.62 -0.61
CA ASP A 108 3.44 4.72 -1.92
C ASP A 108 4.96 4.61 -1.73
N ARG A 109 5.54 5.21 -0.66
CA ARG A 109 6.96 5.03 -0.29
C ARG A 109 7.28 3.57 0.03
N PHE A 110 6.42 2.89 0.78
CA PHE A 110 6.61 1.47 1.10
C PHE A 110 6.59 0.60 -0.16
N VAL A 111 5.64 0.85 -1.07
CA VAL A 111 5.54 0.15 -2.36
C VAL A 111 6.79 0.39 -3.19
N LEU A 112 7.22 1.64 -3.35
CA LEU A 112 8.42 1.98 -4.13
C LEU A 112 9.67 1.33 -3.55
N LYS A 113 9.84 1.36 -2.22
CA LYS A 113 10.96 0.70 -1.54
C LYS A 113 11.05 -0.79 -1.87
N HIS A 114 9.91 -1.49 -1.89
CA HIS A 114 9.88 -2.92 -2.21
C HIS A 114 10.01 -3.18 -3.72
N ALA A 115 9.51 -2.29 -4.57
CA ALA A 115 9.75 -2.35 -6.01
C ALA A 115 11.24 -2.20 -6.35
N LEU A 116 11.95 -1.28 -5.71
CA LEU A 116 13.39 -1.09 -5.92
C LEU A 116 14.21 -2.30 -5.43
N ARG A 117 13.76 -2.98 -4.37
CA ARG A 117 14.35 -4.26 -3.94
C ARG A 117 14.26 -5.36 -4.99
N MET A 118 13.13 -5.41 -5.71
CA MET A 118 12.94 -6.40 -6.77
C MET A 118 13.93 -6.27 -7.94
N LEU A 119 14.61 -5.13 -8.09
CA LEU A 119 15.65 -4.94 -9.10
C LEU A 119 16.91 -5.79 -8.83
N HIS A 120 17.17 -6.16 -7.57
CA HIS A 120 18.40 -6.84 -7.16
C HIS A 120 18.19 -8.14 -6.37
N GLU A 121 17.00 -8.39 -5.79
CA GLU A 121 16.74 -9.60 -5.01
C GLU A 121 16.63 -10.89 -5.85
N ASP A 122 16.16 -10.80 -7.10
CA ASP A 122 16.07 -11.95 -8.01
C ASP A 122 16.18 -11.50 -9.49
N ILE A 123 17.42 -11.22 -9.89
CA ILE A 123 17.76 -10.56 -11.16
C ILE A 123 17.35 -11.37 -12.40
N LEU A 124 17.28 -12.70 -12.27
CA LEU A 124 16.95 -13.60 -13.38
C LEU A 124 15.46 -13.95 -13.46
N SER A 125 14.64 -13.37 -12.58
CA SER A 125 13.19 -13.53 -12.60
C SER A 125 12.49 -12.39 -13.35
N VAL A 126 11.16 -12.40 -13.39
CA VAL A 126 10.36 -11.26 -13.88
C VAL A 126 10.36 -10.07 -12.89
N SER A 127 10.86 -10.26 -11.66
CA SER A 127 10.83 -9.24 -10.59
C SER A 127 11.48 -7.90 -10.99
N PRO A 128 12.66 -7.85 -11.65
CA PRO A 128 13.28 -6.59 -12.03
C PRO A 128 12.43 -5.79 -13.03
N ILE A 129 11.70 -6.45 -13.93
CA ILE A 129 10.80 -5.78 -14.88
C ILE A 129 9.70 -5.05 -14.12
N PHE A 130 9.06 -5.70 -13.15
CA PHE A 130 8.06 -5.07 -12.29
C PHE A 130 8.66 -3.96 -11.43
N GLY A 131 9.84 -4.18 -10.84
CA GLY A 131 10.54 -3.16 -10.06
C GLY A 131 10.81 -1.90 -10.88
N TYR A 132 11.27 -2.06 -12.12
CA TYR A 132 11.51 -0.95 -13.05
C TYR A 132 10.21 -0.23 -13.41
N LEU A 133 9.17 -0.98 -13.78
CA LEU A 133 7.88 -0.41 -14.18
C LEU A 133 7.27 0.46 -13.08
N ILE A 134 7.23 -0.03 -11.84
CA ILE A 134 6.67 0.70 -10.70
C ILE A 134 7.53 1.93 -10.35
N SER A 135 8.85 1.82 -10.46
CA SER A 135 9.76 2.94 -10.24
C SER A 135 9.56 4.05 -11.27
N LYS A 136 9.42 3.68 -12.56
CA LYS A 136 9.15 4.63 -13.64
C LYS A 136 7.78 5.26 -13.56
N GLU A 137 6.77 4.50 -13.15
CA GLU A 137 5.44 5.08 -12.89
C GLU A 137 5.50 6.11 -11.77
N THR A 138 6.24 5.82 -10.69
CA THR A 138 6.41 6.74 -9.56
C THR A 138 7.16 8.02 -9.97
N GLU A 139 8.22 7.89 -10.76
CA GLU A 139 8.97 9.01 -11.32
C GLU A 139 8.06 9.92 -12.17
N ALA A 140 7.27 9.34 -13.08
CA ALA A 140 6.33 10.10 -13.91
C ALA A 140 5.27 10.82 -13.06
N ARG A 141 4.76 10.18 -12.00
CA ARG A 141 3.82 10.82 -11.06
C ARG A 141 4.47 11.99 -10.31
N ASN A 142 5.71 11.83 -9.85
CA ASN A 142 6.46 12.90 -9.18
C ASN A 142 6.67 14.10 -10.11
N ILE A 143 7.09 13.86 -11.37
CA ILE A 143 7.25 14.93 -12.37
C ILE A 143 5.91 15.65 -12.58
N LYS A 144 4.81 14.90 -12.72
CA LYS A 144 3.47 15.50 -12.88
C LYS A 144 3.09 16.36 -11.68
N LEU A 145 3.35 15.88 -10.46
CA LEU A 145 3.10 16.62 -9.21
C LEU A 145 3.88 17.94 -9.20
N ILE A 146 5.16 17.92 -9.55
CA ILE A 146 6.02 19.12 -9.59
C ILE A 146 5.46 20.12 -10.60
N VAL A 147 5.17 19.68 -11.83
CA VAL A 147 4.65 20.54 -12.89
C VAL A 147 3.33 21.19 -12.47
N HIS A 148 2.36 20.41 -11.98
CA HIS A 148 1.05 20.95 -11.57
C HIS A 148 1.19 21.92 -10.40
N SER A 149 2.00 21.58 -9.40
CA SER A 149 2.22 22.44 -8.23
C SER A 149 2.85 23.78 -8.63
N LYS A 150 3.85 23.77 -9.51
CA LYS A 150 4.46 25.00 -10.04
C LYS A 150 3.47 25.83 -10.86
N THR A 151 2.61 25.21 -11.68
CA THR A 151 1.59 25.95 -12.45
C THR A 151 0.51 26.58 -11.56
N MET A 152 0.22 25.98 -10.41
CA MET A 152 -0.81 26.45 -9.46
C MET A 152 -0.23 27.39 -8.39
N GLY A 153 1.07 27.67 -8.39
CA GLY A 153 1.72 28.51 -7.38
C GLY A 153 1.69 27.88 -5.97
N VAL A 154 1.67 26.56 -5.89
CA VAL A 154 1.68 25.83 -4.60
C VAL A 154 3.08 25.93 -3.97
N ASP A 155 3.12 26.06 -2.64
CA ASP A 155 4.35 26.14 -1.85
C ASP A 155 5.27 24.92 -2.03
N GLU A 156 6.58 25.15 -1.99
CA GLU A 156 7.59 24.09 -2.17
C GLU A 156 7.54 23.04 -1.06
N GLY A 157 7.22 23.45 0.17
CA GLY A 157 7.04 22.52 1.29
C GLY A 157 5.88 21.54 1.08
N PHE A 158 4.88 21.86 0.27
CA PHE A 158 3.86 20.90 -0.14
C PHE A 158 4.43 19.88 -1.14
N ILE A 159 5.22 20.33 -2.12
CA ILE A 159 5.82 19.45 -3.13
C ILE A 159 6.71 18.42 -2.43
N ASP A 160 7.64 18.86 -1.58
CA ASP A 160 8.61 18.00 -0.91
C ASP A 160 7.94 16.93 -0.05
N LYS A 161 6.88 17.29 0.68
CA LYS A 161 6.11 16.36 1.51
C LYS A 161 5.37 15.29 0.70
N ASN A 162 5.00 15.60 -0.54
CA ASN A 162 4.19 14.73 -1.40
C ASN A 162 4.99 13.96 -2.45
N LEU A 163 6.27 14.27 -2.65
CA LEU A 163 7.16 13.47 -3.50
C LEU A 163 7.42 12.10 -2.88
N VAL A 164 7.26 11.06 -3.68
CA VAL A 164 7.56 9.67 -3.29
C VAL A 164 8.91 9.28 -3.86
N ILE A 165 9.92 9.23 -2.99
CA ILE A 165 11.31 8.90 -3.37
C ILE A 165 11.74 7.57 -2.75
N GLY A 166 12.51 6.80 -3.51
CA GLY A 166 13.14 5.58 -3.03
C GLY A 166 14.38 5.95 -2.26
N GLY A 167 14.33 5.81 -0.94
CA GLY A 167 15.51 5.97 -0.08
C GLY A 167 16.45 4.78 -0.13
#